data_AF-N6YHB0-F1
#
_entry.id   AF-N6YHB0-F1
#
_cell.length_a   1.000
_cell.length_b   1.000
_cell.length_c   1.000
_cell.angle_alpha   90.00
_cell.angle_beta   90.00
_cell.angle_gamma   90.00
#
_symmetry.space_group_name_H-M   'P 1'
#
loop_
_entity.id
_entity.type
_entity.pdbx_description
1 polymer ?
#
loop_
_entity_poly.entity_id
_entity_poly.type
_entity_poly.pdbx_seq_one_letter_code
_entity_poly.pdbx_strand_id
1 'polypeptide(L)'
;MSFRSSYGHKCAIELYRDATERQAKLAGVTIPTFMCRRCGKRQSVSGRRQVVRGSSRYGYHCASCSTARPAGAGCESRPSQV
;
A
#
# COMPACT_ATOMS: atom_id res chain seq x y z
N MET A 1 25.88 36.72 -19.46
CA MET A 1 25.17 37.11 -18.23
C MET A 1 24.17 36.01 -17.88
N SER A 2 24.42 35.22 -16.84
CA SER A 2 23.56 34.09 -16.48
C SER A 2 22.48 34.55 -15.50
N PHE A 3 21.28 34.82 -16.01
CA PHE A 3 20.09 35.02 -15.17
C PHE A 3 19.76 33.69 -14.47
N ARG A 4 20.30 33.46 -13.27
CA ARG A 4 19.79 32.40 -12.38
C ARG A 4 18.40 32.83 -11.94
N SER A 5 17.40 32.53 -12.78
CA SER A 5 16.00 32.86 -12.53
C SER A 5 15.53 32.13 -11.28
N SER A 6 15.51 32.84 -10.15
CA SER A 6 15.01 32.34 -8.87
C SER A 6 13.51 32.01 -8.93
N TYR A 7 12.80 32.54 -9.92
CA TYR A 7 11.37 32.31 -10.17
C TYR A 7 11.07 30.88 -10.62
N GLY A 8 11.93 30.25 -11.43
CA GLY A 8 11.73 28.87 -11.87
C GLY A 8 11.78 27.86 -10.71
N HIS A 9 12.58 28.16 -9.68
CA HIS A 9 12.68 27.32 -8.48
C HIS A 9 11.44 27.43 -7.59
N LYS A 10 10.82 28.63 -7.50
CA LYS A 10 9.58 28.84 -6.74
C LYS A 10 8.41 28.09 -7.37
N CYS A 11 8.26 28.16 -8.70
CA CYS A 11 7.24 27.38 -9.41
C CYS A 11 7.44 25.87 -9.24
N ALA A 12 8.68 25.38 -9.23
CA ALA A 12 8.97 23.96 -9.01
C ALA A 12 8.58 23.48 -7.60
N ILE A 13 8.79 24.32 -6.57
CA ILE A 13 8.41 24.00 -5.19
C ILE A 13 6.89 23.93 -5.04
N GLU A 14 6.15 24.87 -5.65
CA GLU A 14 4.69 24.89 -5.62
C GLU A 14 4.11 23.68 -6.34
N LEU A 15 4.59 23.37 -7.54
CA LEU A 15 4.20 22.17 -8.29
C LEU A 15 4.49 20.88 -7.51
N TYR A 16 5.63 20.80 -6.84
CA TYR A 16 5.99 19.67 -5.99
C TYR A 16 5.02 19.53 -4.80
N ARG A 17 4.67 20.64 -4.14
CA ARG A 17 3.72 20.65 -3.02
C ARG A 17 2.34 20.18 -3.45
N ASP A 18 1.81 20.71 -4.56
CA ASP A 18 0.52 20.29 -5.10
C ASP A 18 0.50 18.81 -5.49
N ALA A 19 1.59 18.32 -6.10
CA ALA A 19 1.69 16.91 -6.49
C ALA A 19 1.76 15.96 -5.28
N THR A 20 2.38 16.40 -4.19
CA THR A 20 2.66 15.59 -2.99
C THR A 20 1.69 15.81 -1.83
N GLU A 21 0.77 16.78 -1.93
CA GLU A 21 -0.23 17.09 -0.88
C GLU A 21 -0.98 15.82 -0.43
N ARG A 22 -1.40 14.99 -1.38
CA ARG A 22 -2.11 13.72 -1.13
C ARG A 22 -1.25 12.68 -0.40
N GLN A 23 0.08 12.78 -0.53
CA GLN A 23 1.06 11.90 0.09
C GLN A 23 1.47 12.39 1.48
N ALA A 24 1.15 13.62 1.88
CA ALA A 24 1.48 14.14 3.21
C ALA A 24 0.93 13.27 4.35
N LYS A 25 -0.26 12.68 4.16
CA LYS A 25 -0.90 11.72 5.09
C LYS A 25 -0.17 10.37 5.18
N LEU A 26 0.80 10.12 4.29
CA LEU A 26 1.61 8.91 4.23
C LEU A 26 3.03 9.15 4.76
N ALA A 27 3.31 10.31 5.37
CA ALA A 27 4.60 10.60 5.99
C ALA A 27 4.92 9.54 7.05
N GLY A 28 6.11 8.93 6.96
CA GLY A 28 6.55 7.87 7.87
C GLY A 28 6.17 6.44 7.46
N VAL A 29 5.44 6.23 6.36
CA VAL A 29 5.19 4.88 5.82
C VAL A 29 6.46 4.34 5.17
N THR A 30 7.14 3.40 5.82
CA THR A 30 8.40 2.81 5.35
C THR A 30 8.24 1.43 4.73
N ILE A 31 7.14 0.72 5.05
CA ILE A 31 6.91 -0.67 4.62
C ILE A 31 5.73 -0.71 3.66
N PRO A 32 5.90 -1.25 2.43
CA PRO A 32 4.79 -1.44 1.53
C PRO A 32 3.83 -2.47 2.12
N THR A 33 2.53 -2.13 2.15
CA THR A 33 1.46 -2.97 2.68
C THR A 33 0.41 -3.23 1.61
N PHE A 34 -0.35 -4.33 1.75
CA PHE A 34 -1.46 -4.66 0.87
C PHE A 34 -2.64 -5.22 1.67
N MET A 35 -3.85 -5.14 1.11
CA MET A 35 -5.01 -5.81 1.68
C MET A 35 -5.13 -7.24 1.14
N CYS A 36 -5.15 -8.21 2.04
CA CYS A 36 -5.36 -9.60 1.66
C CYS A 36 -6.80 -9.85 1.19
N ARG A 37 -6.98 -10.46 0.02
CA ARG A 37 -8.32 -10.76 -0.53
C ARG A 37 -9.10 -11.85 0.21
N ARG A 38 -8.44 -12.63 1.09
CA ARG A 38 -9.09 -13.69 1.88
C ARG A 38 -9.50 -13.21 3.27
N CYS A 39 -8.62 -12.50 3.98
CA CYS A 39 -8.87 -12.07 5.36
C CYS A 39 -9.17 -10.57 5.54
N GLY A 40 -9.05 -9.75 4.48
CA GLY A 40 -9.32 -8.31 4.51
C GLY A 40 -8.30 -7.46 5.30
N LYS A 41 -7.39 -8.07 6.04
CA LYS A 41 -6.38 -7.36 6.84
C LYS A 41 -5.27 -6.77 5.96
N ARG A 42 -4.75 -5.61 6.37
CA ARG A 42 -3.51 -5.03 5.82
C ARG A 42 -2.33 -5.86 6.30
N GLN A 43 -1.49 -6.29 5.37
CA GLN A 43 -0.33 -7.15 5.63
C GLN A 43 0.90 -6.61 4.91
N SER A 44 2.08 -6.95 5.43
CA SER A 44 3.35 -6.65 4.75
C SER A 44 3.44 -7.41 3.44
N VAL A 45 4.08 -6.80 2.46
CA VAL A 45 4.20 -7.32 1.08
C VAL A 45 5.09 -8.58 0.97
N SER A 46 5.82 -8.92 2.04
CA SER A 46 6.61 -10.13 2.19
C SER A 46 5.74 -11.40 2.25
N GLY A 47 6.13 -12.44 1.51
CA GLY A 47 5.44 -13.73 1.53
C GLY A 47 4.03 -13.75 0.92
N ARG A 48 3.62 -12.69 0.20
CA ARG A 48 2.33 -12.64 -0.49
C ARG A 48 2.30 -13.58 -1.70
N ARG A 49 1.14 -14.18 -1.96
CA ARG A 49 0.87 -14.96 -3.18
C ARG A 49 -0.24 -14.31 -3.99
N GLN A 50 -0.11 -14.31 -5.31
CA GLN A 50 -1.18 -13.82 -6.19
C GLN A 50 -2.41 -14.71 -6.06
N VAL A 51 -3.60 -14.10 -6.09
CA VAL A 51 -4.87 -14.85 -6.11
C VAL A 51 -4.96 -15.70 -7.37
N VAL A 52 -4.66 -15.08 -8.52
CA VAL A 52 -4.57 -15.74 -9.82
C VAL A 52 -3.11 -15.68 -10.26
N ARG A 53 -2.50 -16.84 -10.51
CA ARG A 53 -1.11 -16.91 -10.99
C ARG A 53 -0.99 -16.14 -12.31
N GLY A 54 -0.02 -15.23 -12.39
CA GLY A 54 0.25 -14.44 -13.59
C GLY A 54 -0.57 -13.16 -13.72
N SER A 55 -1.46 -12.84 -12.77
CA SER A 55 -2.23 -11.60 -12.80
C SER A 55 -2.27 -10.92 -11.43
N SER A 56 -1.75 -9.69 -11.39
CA SER A 56 -1.84 -8.80 -10.23
C SER A 56 -3.21 -8.13 -10.09
N ARG A 57 -4.07 -8.19 -11.13
CA ARG A 57 -5.39 -7.52 -11.15
C ARG A 57 -6.33 -8.05 -10.07
N TYR A 58 -6.24 -9.34 -9.76
CA TYR A 58 -7.09 -9.99 -8.78
C TYR A 58 -6.58 -9.85 -7.34
N GLY A 59 -5.44 -9.17 -7.16
CA GLY A 59 -4.84 -8.91 -5.86
C GLY A 59 -4.03 -10.09 -5.30
N TYR A 60 -3.84 -10.08 -3.98
CA TYR A 60 -2.93 -10.98 -3.28
C TYR A 60 -3.56 -11.61 -2.04
N HIS A 61 -3.07 -12.80 -1.69
CA HIS A 61 -3.30 -13.50 -0.44
C HIS A 61 -2.09 -13.35 0.49
N CYS A 62 -2.37 -13.22 1.79
CA CYS A 62 -1.37 -13.21 2.85
C CYS A 62 -0.65 -14.56 2.96
N ALA A 63 0.56 -14.60 3.51
CA ALA A 63 1.34 -15.84 3.67
C ALA A 63 0.51 -16.93 4.39
N SER A 64 -0.10 -16.59 5.54
CA SER A 64 -0.98 -17.48 6.31
C SER A 64 -2.20 -17.95 5.51
N CYS A 65 -2.75 -17.05 4.70
CA CYS A 65 -3.93 -17.29 3.88
C CYS A 65 -3.61 -18.20 2.68
N SER A 66 -2.37 -18.16 2.21
CA SER A 66 -1.91 -18.86 1.02
C SER A 66 -1.46 -20.30 1.29
N THR A 67 -1.20 -20.63 2.55
CA THR A 67 -0.85 -21.98 3.02
C THR A 67 -2.07 -22.75 3.49
N ALA A 68 -3.14 -22.06 3.92
CA ALA A 68 -4.41 -22.69 4.23
C ALA A 68 -5.04 -23.31 2.97
N ARG A 69 -5.02 -24.65 2.88
CA ARG A 69 -5.91 -25.42 1.99
C ARG A 69 -7.35 -24.98 2.23
N PRO A 70 -8.21 -24.94 1.21
CA PRO A 70 -9.62 -24.60 1.38
C PRO A 70 -10.32 -25.71 2.17
N ALA A 71 -10.24 -25.65 3.49
CA ALA A 71 -11.05 -26.45 4.39
C ALA A 71 -11.73 -25.48 5.35
N GLY A 72 -12.98 -25.16 5.05
CA GLY A 72 -13.90 -24.50 5.98
C GLY A 72 -13.58 -23.04 6.28
N ALA A 73 -14.59 -22.19 6.09
CA ALA A 73 -14.63 -20.88 6.71
C ALA A 73 -14.49 -21.04 8.24
N GLY A 74 -13.41 -20.54 8.81
CA GLY A 74 -13.17 -20.60 10.24
C GLY A 74 -12.00 -19.71 10.64
N CYS A 75 -12.29 -18.45 10.93
CA CYS A 75 -11.75 -17.78 12.11
C CYS A 75 -12.48 -16.45 12.33
N GLU A 76 -13.50 -16.54 13.16
CA GLU A 76 -13.86 -15.50 14.10
C GLU A 76 -12.62 -14.98 14.83
N SER A 77 -12.50 -13.65 14.90
CA SER A 77 -12.01 -12.90 16.07
C SER A 77 -11.94 -11.42 15.67
N ARG A 78 -13.05 -10.72 15.92
CA ARG A 78 -12.98 -9.32 16.36
C ARG A 78 -12.24 -9.32 17.71
N PRO A 79 -11.28 -8.43 17.91
CA PRO A 79 -11.23 -7.70 19.15
C PRO A 79 -11.84 -6.32 18.89
N SER A 80 -12.96 -6.06 19.57
CA SER A 80 -13.32 -4.69 19.96
C SER A 80 -12.20 -4.08 20.81
N GLN A 81 -12.28 -2.76 20.96
CA GLN A 81 -11.55 -1.85 21.86
C GLN A 81 -10.36 -1.15 21.15
N VAL A 82 -10.29 0.19 21.08
CA VAL A 82 -10.84 1.28 21.91
C VAL A 82 -11.66 2.28 21.10
#